data_AF-A0A2H0I352-F1
#
_entry.id   AF-A0A2H0I352-F1
#
_cell.length_a   1.000
_cell.length_b   1.000
_cell.length_c   1.000
_cell.angle_alpha   90.00
_cell.angle_beta   90.00
_cell.angle_gamma   90.00
#
_symmetry.space_group_name_H-M   'P 1'
#
loop_
_entity.id
_entity.type
_entity.pdbx_description
1 polymer ?
#
loop_
_entity_poly.entity_id
_entity_poly.type
_entity_poly.pdbx_seq_one_letter_code
_entity_poly.pdbx_strand_id
1 'polypeptide(L)'
;MYVNILLAVVSLLSIVFIVFSFQIIFLGRSIKRREQKIISLYKEKIDKIPAFIEIMSKKTAYKDIFLEIIHLHKVAIISNIGSIYDILENNSRIHREFLFLMKVSARMRDLNTNGNFLYIRNFIIFYENTISKEMLFLNSDIERYNRLLQKKDLTIVGLFVFFKKRMRTSS
;
A
#
# COMPACT_ATOMS: atom_id res chain seq x y z
N MET A 1 44.33 -11.27 32.74
CA MET A 1 43.54 -10.02 32.81
C MET A 1 43.07 -9.55 31.43
N TYR A 2 43.97 -9.34 30.46
CA TYR A 2 43.62 -8.87 29.11
C TYR A 2 42.66 -9.80 28.32
N VAL A 3 42.84 -11.12 28.43
CA VAL A 3 41.96 -12.11 27.74
C VAL A 3 40.50 -12.01 28.22
N ASN A 4 40.28 -11.81 29.53
CA ASN A 4 38.93 -11.70 30.10
C ASN A 4 38.27 -10.37 29.68
N ILE A 5 39.03 -9.29 29.58
CA ILE A 5 38.54 -8.00 29.07
C ILE A 5 38.14 -8.15 27.60
N LEU A 6 38.97 -8.80 26.79
CA LEU A 6 38.69 -9.04 25.38
C LEU A 6 37.42 -9.89 25.18
N LEU A 7 37.26 -10.96 25.97
CA LEU A 7 36.04 -11.79 25.96
C LEU A 7 34.79 -10.99 26.35
N ALA A 8 34.89 -10.12 27.36
CA ALA A 8 33.77 -9.27 27.78
C ALA A 8 33.36 -8.28 26.67
N VAL A 9 34.32 -7.65 25.99
CA VAL A 9 34.06 -6.74 24.87
C VAL A 9 33.42 -7.47 23.69
N VAL A 10 33.95 -8.64 23.32
CA VAL A 10 33.40 -9.46 22.22
C VAL A 10 31.98 -9.93 22.54
N SER A 11 31.72 -10.36 23.77
CA SER A 11 30.38 -10.74 24.23
C SER A 11 29.39 -9.57 24.13
N LEU A 12 29.79 -8.38 24.62
CA LEU A 12 28.96 -7.18 24.54
C LEU A 12 28.62 -6.80 23.09
N LEU A 13 29.62 -6.81 22.21
CA LEU A 13 29.42 -6.53 20.77
C LEU A 13 28.48 -7.54 20.11
N SER A 14 28.58 -8.82 20.50
CA SER A 14 27.72 -9.88 19.96
C SER A 14 26.26 -9.67 20.36
N ILE A 15 25.99 -9.26 21.60
CA ILE A 15 24.63 -8.95 22.07
C ILE A 15 24.05 -7.77 21.29
N VAL A 16 24.82 -6.69 21.12
CA VAL A 16 24.39 -5.51 20.35
C VAL A 16 24.05 -5.90 18.92
N PHE A 17 24.88 -6.72 18.29
CA PHE A 17 24.67 -7.22 16.93
C PHE A 17 23.36 -8.02 16.78
N ILE A 18 23.08 -8.92 17.73
CA ILE A 18 21.87 -9.76 17.74
C ILE A 18 20.61 -8.90 17.88
N VAL A 19 20.59 -8.00 18.86
CA VAL A 19 19.44 -7.11 19.11
C VAL A 19 19.14 -6.27 17.88
N PHE A 20 20.18 -5.70 17.27
CA PHE A 20 20.04 -4.84 16.11
C PHE A 20 19.52 -5.60 14.88
N SER A 21 20.09 -6.77 14.61
CA SER A 21 19.65 -7.65 13.51
C SER A 21 18.20 -8.08 13.68
N PHE A 22 17.79 -8.42 14.91
CA PHE A 22 16.42 -8.79 15.22
C PHE A 22 15.44 -7.64 14.93
N GLN A 23 15.78 -6.41 15.33
CA GLN A 23 14.94 -5.22 15.06
C GLN A 23 14.75 -4.97 13.56
N ILE A 24 15.81 -5.06 12.75
CA ILE A 24 15.72 -4.89 11.29
C ILE A 24 14.81 -5.94 10.68
N ILE A 25 15.01 -7.22 11.03
CA ILE A 25 14.23 -8.34 10.48
C ILE A 25 12.76 -8.17 10.86
N PHE A 26 12.48 -7.85 12.13
CA PHE A 26 11.12 -7.65 12.62
C PHE A 26 10.41 -6.53 11.86
N LEU A 27 11.06 -5.38 11.72
CA LEU A 27 10.47 -4.22 11.05
C LEU A 27 10.32 -4.46 9.54
N GLY A 28 11.27 -5.15 8.90
CA GLY A 28 11.17 -5.58 7.51
C GLY A 28 9.99 -6.54 7.27
N ARG A 29 9.72 -7.46 8.20
CA ARG A 29 8.53 -8.33 8.15
C ARG A 29 7.23 -7.53 8.33
N SER A 30 7.21 -6.53 9.22
CA SER A 30 6.06 -5.63 9.43
C SER A 30 5.71 -4.87 8.15
N ILE A 31 6.72 -4.28 7.49
CA ILE A 31 6.57 -3.58 6.20
C ILE A 31 5.97 -4.52 5.17
N LYS A 32 6.55 -5.73 4.99
CA LYS A 32 6.04 -6.71 4.01
C LYS A 32 4.59 -7.11 4.28
N ARG A 33 4.22 -7.34 5.55
CA ARG A 33 2.82 -7.65 5.92
C ARG A 33 1.87 -6.52 5.54
N ARG A 34 2.28 -5.27 5.76
CA ARG A 34 1.46 -4.11 5.44
C ARG A 34 1.34 -3.89 3.92
N GLU A 35 2.41 -4.08 3.17
CA GLU A 35 2.39 -4.10 1.70
C GLU A 35 1.37 -5.11 1.17
N GLN A 36 1.37 -6.34 1.70
CA GLN A 36 0.40 -7.37 1.31
C GLN A 36 -1.03 -7.02 1.69
N LYS A 37 -1.24 -6.40 2.86
CA LYS A 37 -2.56 -5.90 3.27
C LYS A 37 -3.09 -4.85 2.29
N ILE A 38 -2.27 -3.89 1.89
CA ILE A 38 -2.66 -2.85 0.92
C ILE A 38 -3.01 -3.47 -0.43
N ILE A 39 -2.23 -4.45 -0.90
CA ILE A 39 -2.52 -5.19 -2.13
C ILE A 39 -3.87 -5.93 -2.04
N SER A 40 -4.19 -6.56 -0.91
CA SER A 40 -5.49 -7.22 -0.69
C SER A 40 -6.64 -6.22 -0.78
N LEU A 41 -6.54 -5.11 -0.03
CA LEU A 41 -7.54 -4.05 -0.02
C LEU A 41 -7.74 -3.45 -1.42
N TYR A 42 -6.66 -3.29 -2.18
CA TYR A 42 -6.72 -2.85 -3.58
C TYR A 42 -7.52 -3.83 -4.43
N LYS A 43 -7.21 -5.13 -4.38
CA LYS A 43 -7.94 -6.17 -5.14
C LYS A 43 -9.43 -6.17 -4.80
N GLU A 44 -9.75 -6.15 -3.51
CA GLU A 44 -11.14 -6.10 -3.02
C GLU A 44 -11.91 -4.86 -3.54
N LYS A 45 -11.22 -3.71 -3.67
CA LYS A 45 -11.77 -2.50 -4.30
C LYS A 45 -12.00 -2.68 -5.80
N ILE A 46 -11.01 -3.23 -6.51
CA ILE A 46 -11.05 -3.45 -7.97
C ILE A 46 -12.19 -4.38 -8.36
N ASP A 47 -12.45 -5.42 -7.57
CA ASP A 47 -13.52 -6.40 -7.82
C ASP A 47 -14.93 -5.78 -7.81
N LYS A 48 -15.11 -4.59 -7.23
CA LYS A 48 -16.40 -3.88 -7.22
C LYS A 48 -16.60 -2.95 -8.40
N ILE A 49 -15.55 -2.64 -9.16
CA ILE A 49 -15.64 -1.72 -10.31
C ILE A 49 -16.65 -2.21 -11.36
N PRO A 50 -16.67 -3.49 -11.78
CA PRO A 50 -17.63 -3.96 -12.78
C PRO A 50 -19.09 -3.76 -12.34
N ALA A 51 -19.42 -4.12 -11.10
CA ALA A 51 -20.76 -3.96 -10.55
C ALA A 51 -21.15 -2.47 -10.42
N PHE A 52 -20.21 -1.59 -10.05
CA PHE A 52 -20.42 -0.14 -10.04
C PHE A 52 -20.79 0.39 -11.43
N ILE A 53 -20.02 0.01 -12.45
CA ILE A 53 -20.24 0.41 -13.84
C ILE A 53 -21.57 -0.14 -14.35
N GLU A 54 -21.89 -1.40 -14.07
CA GLU A 54 -23.13 -2.03 -14.53
C GLU A 54 -24.36 -1.24 -14.06
N ILE A 55 -24.43 -0.93 -12.75
CA ILE A 55 -25.56 -0.20 -12.17
C ILE A 55 -25.64 1.21 -12.75
N MET A 56 -24.53 1.94 -12.79
CA MET A 56 -24.52 3.31 -13.28
C MET A 56 -24.84 3.38 -14.77
N SER A 57 -24.32 2.45 -15.57
CA SER A 57 -24.55 2.38 -17.02
C SER A 57 -26.03 2.18 -17.35
N LYS A 58 -26.80 1.46 -16.54
CA LYS A 58 -28.26 1.29 -16.75
C LYS A 58 -29.04 2.60 -16.61
N LYS A 59 -28.43 3.64 -16.01
CA LYS A 59 -29.06 4.94 -15.73
C LYS A 59 -28.52 6.09 -16.59
N THR A 60 -27.62 5.81 -17.53
CA THR A 60 -27.07 6.83 -18.45
C THR A 60 -27.00 6.31 -19.88
N ALA A 61 -27.31 7.19 -20.84
CA ALA A 61 -27.13 6.92 -22.27
C ALA A 61 -25.67 7.05 -22.72
N TYR A 62 -24.88 7.88 -22.03
CA TYR A 62 -23.47 8.11 -22.36
C TYR A 62 -22.61 6.98 -21.80
N LYS A 63 -22.27 5.99 -22.65
CA LYS A 63 -21.44 4.84 -22.26
C LYS A 63 -19.95 5.14 -22.29
N ASP A 64 -19.54 6.12 -23.08
CA ASP A 64 -18.13 6.45 -23.30
C ASP A 64 -17.42 6.93 -22.04
N ILE A 65 -18.18 7.49 -21.09
CA ILE A 65 -17.66 7.95 -19.79
C ILE A 65 -17.06 6.81 -18.95
N PHE A 66 -17.35 5.54 -19.27
CA PHE A 66 -16.84 4.39 -18.54
C PHE A 66 -15.59 3.77 -19.18
N LEU A 67 -15.19 4.20 -20.39
CA LEU A 67 -14.12 3.54 -21.15
C LEU A 67 -12.79 3.53 -20.38
N GLU A 68 -12.43 4.66 -19.77
CA GLU A 68 -11.17 4.78 -19.03
C GLU A 68 -11.16 3.87 -17.79
N ILE A 69 -12.21 3.90 -16.96
CA ILE A 69 -12.26 3.05 -15.76
C ILE A 69 -12.31 1.55 -16.12
N ILE A 70 -12.95 1.17 -17.23
CA ILE A 70 -12.93 -0.20 -17.76
C ILE A 70 -11.51 -0.57 -18.19
N HIS A 71 -10.82 0.32 -18.91
CA HIS A 71 -9.45 0.10 -19.33
C HIS A 71 -8.51 -0.09 -18.13
N LEU A 72 -8.58 0.81 -17.15
CA LEU A 72 -7.78 0.74 -15.92
C LEU A 72 -8.08 -0.52 -15.10
N HIS A 73 -9.34 -0.95 -15.03
CA HIS A 73 -9.72 -2.21 -14.40
C HIS A 73 -9.11 -3.42 -15.14
N LYS A 74 -9.16 -3.45 -16.48
CA LYS A 74 -8.50 -4.50 -17.27
C LYS A 74 -7.00 -4.53 -17.00
N VAL A 75 -6.35 -3.36 -16.98
CA VAL A 75 -4.93 -3.25 -16.63
C VAL A 75 -4.70 -3.82 -15.23
N ALA A 76 -5.54 -3.48 -14.24
CA ALA A 76 -5.41 -3.96 -12.87
C ALA A 76 -5.50 -5.50 -12.75
N ILE A 77 -6.40 -6.12 -13.51
CA ILE A 77 -6.61 -7.58 -13.48
C ILE A 77 -5.49 -8.32 -14.21
N ILE A 78 -5.01 -7.78 -15.34
CA ILE A 78 -3.98 -8.42 -16.17
C ILE A 78 -2.59 -8.22 -15.57
N SER A 79 -2.35 -7.07 -14.93
CA SER A 79 -1.07 -6.79 -14.28
C SER A 79 -0.81 -7.84 -13.20
N ASN A 80 0.32 -8.55 -13.30
CA ASN A 80 0.75 -9.47 -12.25
C ASN A 80 1.19 -8.65 -11.02
N ILE A 81 0.22 -8.31 -10.16
CA ILE A 81 0.46 -7.50 -8.96
C ILE A 81 1.25 -8.33 -7.95
N GLY A 82 2.58 -8.21 -8.02
CA GLY A 82 3.53 -8.78 -7.07
C GLY A 82 3.96 -7.78 -6.00
N SER A 83 3.82 -6.48 -6.28
CA SER A 83 4.35 -5.40 -5.45
C SER A 83 3.36 -4.25 -5.28
N ILE A 84 3.53 -3.50 -4.18
CA ILE A 84 2.77 -2.28 -3.93
C ILE A 84 3.09 -1.18 -4.95
N TYR A 85 4.31 -1.17 -5.49
CA TYR A 85 4.72 -0.18 -6.50
C TYR A 85 3.95 -0.34 -7.82
N ASP A 86 3.55 -1.57 -8.13
CA ASP A 86 2.81 -1.88 -9.36
C ASP A 86 1.36 -1.34 -9.31
N ILE A 87 0.81 -1.16 -8.10
CA ILE A 87 -0.58 -0.73 -7.92
C ILE A 87 -0.74 0.76 -7.66
N LEU A 88 0.32 1.49 -7.29
CA LEU A 88 0.18 2.88 -6.85
C LEU A 88 -0.38 3.80 -7.93
N GLU A 89 0.24 3.75 -9.10
CA GLU A 89 -0.17 4.58 -10.23
C GLU A 89 -1.59 4.21 -10.68
N ASN A 90 -1.86 2.91 -10.82
CA ASN A 90 -3.16 2.43 -11.27
C ASN A 90 -4.27 2.76 -10.25
N ASN A 91 -4.00 2.60 -8.94
CA ASN A 91 -4.90 2.99 -7.86
C ASN A 91 -5.27 4.47 -7.94
N SER A 92 -4.28 5.34 -8.14
CA SER A 92 -4.47 6.79 -8.27
C SER A 92 -5.32 7.15 -9.48
N ARG A 93 -5.06 6.54 -10.64
CA ARG A 93 -5.87 6.72 -11.87
C ARG A 93 -7.32 6.26 -11.67
N ILE A 94 -7.51 5.05 -11.13
CA ILE A 94 -8.83 4.49 -10.86
C ILE A 94 -9.62 5.37 -9.87
N HIS A 95 -8.95 5.87 -8.83
CA HIS A 95 -9.59 6.76 -7.87
C HIS A 95 -10.07 8.07 -8.52
N ARG A 96 -9.26 8.67 -9.40
CA ARG A 96 -9.66 9.87 -10.16
C ARG A 96 -10.89 9.62 -11.03
N GLU A 97 -10.89 8.53 -11.78
CA GLU A 97 -12.04 8.16 -12.63
C GLU A 97 -13.29 7.86 -11.79
N PHE A 98 -13.13 7.18 -10.66
CA PHE A 98 -14.23 6.99 -9.71
C PHE A 98 -14.80 8.32 -9.22
N LEU A 99 -13.96 9.28 -8.83
CA LEU A 99 -14.42 10.62 -8.41
C LEU A 99 -15.12 11.37 -9.54
N PHE A 100 -14.64 11.25 -10.78
CA PHE A 100 -15.31 11.82 -11.95
C PHE A 100 -16.72 11.22 -12.12
N LEU A 101 -16.84 9.89 -12.08
CA LEU A 101 -18.14 9.22 -12.17
C LEU A 101 -19.07 9.58 -11.01
N MET A 102 -18.53 9.81 -9.81
CA MET A 102 -19.31 10.29 -8.67
C MET A 102 -19.86 11.71 -8.88
N LYS A 103 -19.12 12.60 -9.56
CA LYS A 103 -19.63 13.92 -9.93
C LYS A 103 -20.75 13.82 -10.97
N VAL A 104 -20.63 12.88 -11.92
CA VAL A 104 -21.67 12.59 -12.90
C VAL A 104 -22.93 12.04 -12.21
N SER A 105 -22.77 11.08 -11.29
CA SER A 105 -23.89 10.47 -10.57
C SER A 105 -24.64 11.46 -9.68
N ALA A 106 -23.99 12.53 -9.20
CA ALA A 106 -24.64 13.57 -8.39
C ALA A 106 -25.82 14.23 -9.11
N ARG A 107 -25.83 14.26 -10.45
CA ARG A 107 -26.94 14.79 -11.25
C ARG A 107 -28.05 13.76 -11.54
N MET A 108 -27.85 12.50 -11.17
CA MET A 108 -28.78 11.38 -11.44
C MET A 108 -29.55 11.01 -10.16
N ARG A 109 -30.72 11.63 -9.96
CA ARG A 109 -31.52 11.44 -8.73
C ARG A 109 -31.84 9.97 -8.44
N ASP A 110 -32.29 9.24 -9.45
CA ASP A 110 -32.68 7.83 -9.33
C ASP A 110 -31.52 6.90 -8.93
N LEU A 111 -30.30 7.27 -9.28
CA LEU A 111 -29.11 6.50 -8.95
C LEU A 111 -28.73 6.75 -7.48
N ASN A 112 -28.87 7.99 -7.01
CA ASN A 112 -28.57 8.36 -5.63
C ASN A 112 -29.60 7.85 -4.59
N THR A 113 -30.75 7.35 -5.04
CA THR A 113 -31.72 6.65 -4.18
C THR A 113 -31.59 5.12 -4.26
N ASN A 114 -30.80 4.60 -5.20
CA ASN A 114 -30.61 3.17 -5.37
C ASN A 114 -29.70 2.59 -4.27
N GLY A 115 -30.25 1.74 -3.40
CA GLY A 115 -29.51 1.15 -2.29
C GLY A 115 -28.26 0.37 -2.70
N ASN A 116 -28.30 -0.36 -3.82
CA ASN A 116 -27.14 -1.12 -4.32
C ASN A 116 -26.03 -0.19 -4.80
N PHE A 117 -26.38 0.90 -5.50
CA PHE A 117 -25.41 1.92 -5.90
C PHE A 117 -24.74 2.56 -4.68
N LEU A 118 -25.53 2.99 -3.69
CA LEU A 118 -25.02 3.61 -2.47
C LEU A 118 -24.11 2.64 -1.70
N TYR A 119 -24.49 1.37 -1.61
CA TYR A 119 -23.68 0.33 -0.98
C TYR A 119 -22.33 0.17 -1.67
N ILE A 120 -22.31 -0.03 -3.00
CA ILE A 120 -21.06 -0.24 -3.75
C ILE A 120 -20.17 1.01 -3.69
N ARG A 121 -20.76 2.20 -3.86
CA ARG A 121 -20.03 3.47 -3.71
C ARG A 121 -19.35 3.57 -2.35
N ASN A 122 -20.11 3.36 -1.27
CA ASN A 122 -19.59 3.46 0.09
C ASN A 122 -18.50 2.40 0.34
N PHE A 123 -18.65 1.21 -0.24
CA PHE A 123 -17.63 0.17 -0.21
C PHE A 123 -16.33 0.64 -0.88
N ILE A 124 -16.38 1.14 -2.13
CA ILE A 124 -15.19 1.64 -2.83
C ILE A 124 -14.51 2.77 -2.03
N ILE A 125 -15.28 3.72 -1.49
CA ILE A 125 -14.77 4.81 -0.64
C ILE A 125 -14.10 4.26 0.62
N PHE A 126 -14.70 3.25 1.27
CA PHE A 126 -14.14 2.62 2.46
C PHE A 126 -12.76 2.01 2.18
N TYR A 127 -12.60 1.26 1.07
CA TYR A 127 -11.30 0.69 0.71
C TYR A 127 -10.28 1.77 0.36
N GLU A 128 -10.66 2.82 -0.37
CA GLU A 128 -9.74 3.92 -0.69
C GLU A 128 -9.20 4.60 0.56
N ASN A 129 -10.08 4.92 1.51
CA ASN A 129 -9.69 5.54 2.77
C ASN A 129 -8.79 4.62 3.60
N THR A 130 -9.10 3.31 3.60
CA THR A 130 -8.31 2.31 4.32
C THR A 130 -6.93 2.14 3.68
N ILE A 131 -6.84 2.07 2.36
CA ILE A 131 -5.58 2.04 1.60
C ILE A 131 -4.74 3.27 1.93
N SER A 132 -5.33 4.46 1.85
CA SER A 132 -4.63 5.72 2.16
C SER A 132 -4.09 5.74 3.59
N LYS A 133 -4.88 5.27 4.56
CA LYS A 133 -4.44 5.15 5.97
C LYS A 133 -3.29 4.15 6.13
N GLU A 134 -3.38 2.97 5.53
CA GLU A 134 -2.32 1.97 5.59
C GLU A 134 -1.04 2.43 4.89
N MET A 135 -1.15 3.23 3.83
CA MET A 135 -0.03 3.87 3.15
C MET A 135 0.73 4.84 4.06
N LEU A 136 0.02 5.64 4.87
CA LEU A 136 0.65 6.52 5.86
C LEU A 136 1.43 5.70 6.90
N PHE A 137 0.86 4.59 7.39
CA PHE A 137 1.56 3.71 8.32
C PHE A 137 2.76 3.01 7.67
N LEU A 138 2.63 2.58 6.42
CA LEU A 138 3.72 1.98 5.66
C LEU A 138 4.89 2.95 5.53
N ASN A 139 4.60 4.20 5.16
CA ASN A 139 5.62 5.25 5.05
C ASN A 139 6.31 5.51 6.40
N SER A 140 5.55 5.56 7.50
CA SER A 140 6.11 5.68 8.85
C SER A 140 7.00 4.49 9.23
N ASP A 141 6.60 3.26 8.90
CA ASP A 141 7.38 2.04 9.13
C ASP A 141 8.67 2.03 8.30
N ILE A 142 8.59 2.45 7.02
CA ILE A 142 9.75 2.59 6.12
C ILE A 142 10.74 3.64 6.64
N GLU A 143 10.25 4.77 7.16
CA GLU A 143 11.12 5.79 7.77
C GLU A 143 11.83 5.29 9.02
N ARG A 144 11.12 4.56 9.88
CA ARG A 144 11.73 3.94 11.07
C ARG A 144 12.81 2.93 10.66
N TYR A 145 12.51 2.11 9.65
CA TYR A 145 13.45 1.15 9.08
C TYR A 145 14.69 1.82 8.49
N ASN A 146 14.51 2.87 7.69
CA ASN A 146 15.61 3.61 7.10
C ASN A 146 16.45 4.35 8.15
N ARG A 147 15.84 4.91 9.20
CA ARG A 147 16.56 5.51 10.33
C ARG A 147 17.38 4.49 11.11
N LEU A 148 16.84 3.28 11.32
CA LEU A 148 17.60 2.18 11.92
C LEU A 148 18.79 1.81 11.02
N LEU A 149 18.58 1.65 9.72
CA LEU A 149 19.68 1.37 8.78
C LEU A 149 20.75 2.47 8.76
N GLN A 150 20.37 3.75 8.82
CA GLN A 150 21.35 4.84 8.94
C GLN A 150 22.19 4.72 10.23
N LYS A 151 21.57 4.38 11.37
CA LYS A 151 22.31 4.12 12.61
C LYS A 151 23.24 2.90 12.48
N LYS A 152 22.82 1.86 11.74
CA LYS A 152 23.67 0.70 11.41
C LYS A 152 24.93 1.14 10.69
N ASP A 153 24.77 1.95 9.64
CA ASP A 153 25.87 2.35 8.75
C ASP A 153 26.92 3.19 9.48
N LEU A 154 26.55 3.83 10.60
CA LEU A 154 27.45 4.54 11.51
C LEU A 154 28.15 3.61 12.54
N THR A 155 27.86 2.32 12.55
CA THR A 155 28.42 1.34 13.51
C THR A 155 29.22 0.23 12.81
N ILE A 156 30.11 -0.44 13.55
CA ILE A 156 30.91 -1.58 13.06
C ILE A 156 30.02 -2.72 12.51
N VAL A 157 28.79 -2.83 13.02
CA VAL A 157 27.75 -3.75 12.52
C VAL A 157 27.42 -3.51 11.04
N GLY A 158 27.57 -2.28 10.55
CA GLY A 158 27.32 -1.91 9.16
C GLY A 158 28.28 -2.53 8.15
N LEU A 159 29.50 -2.89 8.57
CA LEU A 159 30.50 -3.56 7.72
C LEU A 159 30.17 -5.03 7.44
N PHE A 160 29.43 -5.69 8.35
CA PHE A 160 29.13 -7.12 8.24
C PHE A 160 27.73 -7.42 7.69
N VAL A 161 26.85 -6.42 7.60
CA VAL A 161 25.43 -6.63 7.27
C VAL A 161 24.94 -5.69 6.18
N PHE A 162 24.65 -6.26 5.01
CA PHE A 162 24.10 -5.57 3.85
C PHE A 162 22.56 -5.65 3.84
N PHE A 163 21.90 -4.68 4.50
CA PHE A 163 20.46 -4.44 4.30
C PHE A 163 20.25 -3.18 3.47
N LYS A 164 19.43 -3.29 2.41
CA LYS A 164 19.16 -2.19 1.47
C LYS A 164 18.07 -1.27 2.02
N LYS A 165 18.26 0.05 1.90
CA LYS A 165 17.24 1.07 2.19
C LYS A 165 16.00 0.84 1.30
N ARG A 166 14.81 1.15 1.84
CA ARG A 166 13.55 1.10 1.08
C ARG A 166 13.09 2.51 0.71
N MET A 167 12.55 2.67 -0.50
CA MET A 167 12.00 3.95 -0.95
C MET A 167 10.63 4.19 -0.32
N ARG A 168 10.30 5.46 -0.05
CA ARG A 168 8.94 5.85 0.34
C ARG A 168 8.02 5.69 -0.86
N THR A 169 6.75 5.41 -0.58
CA THR A 169 5.70 5.45 -1.59
C THR A 169 5.02 6.81 -1.52
N SER A 170 5.09 7.60 -2.60
CA SER A 170 4.37 8.88 -2.68
C SER A 170 2.86 8.61 -2.80
N SER A 171 2.08 9.13 -1.86
CA SER A 171 0.62 9.17 -1.91
C SER A 171 0.13 10.18 -2.95
#